data_AF-C0HLF2-F1
#
_entry.id   AF-C0HLF2-F1
#
_cell.length_a   1.000
_cell.length_b   1.000
_cell.length_c   1.000
_cell.angle_alpha   90.00
_cell.angle_beta   90.00
_cell.angle_gamma   90.00
#
_symmetry.space_group_name_H-M   'P 1'
#
loop_
_entity.id
_entity.type
_entity.pdbx_description
1 polymer ?
#
loop_
_entity_poly.entity_id
_entity_poly.type
_entity_poly.pdbx_seq_one_letter_code
_entity_poly.pdbx_strand_id
1 'polypeptide(L)' 'KEGYLVNHSTGCKYECFKLGDNDYCLRECKQQYGKGAGGYCYAFGCWCTHLYEQAVVWPLPKKTCN' A
#
# COMPACT_ATOMS: atom_id res chain seq x y z
N LYS A 1 -5.79 11.20 0.58
CA LYS A 1 -4.42 10.81 1.04
C LYS A 1 -3.95 9.63 0.20
N GLU A 2 -2.64 9.46 0.04
CA GLU A 2 -2.03 8.35 -0.72
C GLU A 2 -0.77 7.86 -0.03
N GLY A 3 -0.32 6.65 -0.36
CA GLY A 3 0.95 6.11 0.11
C GLY A 3 1.12 4.63 -0.17
N TYR A 4 2.31 4.11 0.13
CA TYR A 4 2.61 2.71 -0.03
C TYR A 4 1.87 1.84 0.99
N LEU A 5 1.31 0.72 0.52
CA LEU A 5 0.76 -0.30 1.39
C LEU A 5 1.87 -0.91 2.25
N VAL A 6 1.63 -1.00 3.56
CA VAL A 6 2.60 -1.50 4.53
C VAL A 6 2.06 -2.70 5.29
N ASN A 7 2.89 -3.73 5.43
CA ASN A 7 2.60 -4.84 6.31
C ASN A 7 2.89 -4.40 7.76
N HIS A 8 1.86 -4.33 8.61
CA HIS A 8 2.01 -3.88 10.00
C HIS A 8 2.90 -4.82 10.84
N SER A 9 3.00 -6.09 10.46
CA SER A 9 3.80 -7.10 11.15
C SER A 9 5.29 -7.03 10.80
N THR A 10 5.67 -6.66 9.58
CA THR A 10 7.07 -6.60 9.15
C THR A 10 7.59 -5.17 8.93
N GLY A 11 6.71 -4.19 8.77
CA GLY A 11 7.08 -2.82 8.37
C GLY A 11 7.51 -2.70 6.90
N CYS A 12 7.40 -3.77 6.12
CA CYS A 12 7.76 -3.79 4.70
C CYS A 12 6.61 -3.31 3.83
N LYS A 13 6.96 -2.73 2.67
CA LYS A 13 6.01 -2.47 1.61
C LYS A 13 5.54 -3.78 1.00
N TYR A 14 4.32 -3.81 0.50
CA TYR A 14 3.87 -4.91 -0.36
C TYR A 14 4.55 -4.76 -1.72
N GLU A 15 5.42 -5.70 -2.05
CA GLU A 15 6.19 -5.67 -3.29
C GLU A 15 5.34 -6.02 -4.51
N CYS A 16 5.70 -5.45 -5.65
CA CYS A 16 5.07 -5.74 -6.93
C CYS A 16 6.08 -5.56 -8.05
N PHE A 17 6.05 -6.41 -9.07
CA PHE A 17 7.03 -6.37 -10.17
C PHE A 17 6.47 -5.81 -11.47
N LYS A 18 5.16 -5.94 -11.68
CA LYS A 18 4.46 -5.34 -12.82
C LYS A 18 4.07 -3.90 -12.46
N LEU A 19 4.86 -2.93 -12.93
CA LEU A 19 4.62 -1.50 -12.74
C LEU A 19 3.31 -1.04 -13.41
N GLY A 20 2.71 0.02 -12.88
CA GLY A 20 1.42 0.53 -13.33
C GLY A 20 0.26 -0.32 -12.80
N ASP A 21 -0.78 -0.48 -13.61
CA ASP A 21 -2.00 -1.20 -13.21
C ASP A 21 -1.68 -2.62 -12.74
N ASN A 22 -2.17 -2.91 -11.53
CA ASN A 22 -1.81 -4.11 -10.80
C ASN A 22 -2.97 -4.58 -9.91
N ASP A 23 -3.66 -5.65 -10.33
CA ASP A 23 -4.82 -6.19 -9.62
C ASP A 23 -4.52 -6.64 -8.20
N TYR A 24 -3.28 -7.11 -7.96
CA TYR A 24 -2.82 -7.45 -6.63
C TYR A 24 -2.80 -6.19 -5.75
N CYS A 25 -2.12 -5.13 -6.16
CA CYS A 25 -2.11 -3.88 -5.39
C CYS A 25 -3.51 -3.30 -5.21
N LEU A 26 -4.35 -3.30 -6.25
CA LEU A 26 -5.74 -2.84 -6.15
C LEU A 26 -6.53 -3.61 -5.10
N ARG A 27 -6.41 -4.95 -5.10
CA ARG A 27 -7.10 -5.82 -4.14
C ARG A 27 -6.61 -5.58 -2.72
N GLU A 28 -5.30 -5.59 -2.50
CA GLU A 28 -4.74 -5.43 -1.15
C GLU A 28 -5.03 -4.04 -0.58
N CYS A 29 -4.94 -2.97 -1.39
CA CYS A 29 -5.33 -1.61 -0.96
C CYS A 29 -6.81 -1.54 -0.57
N LYS A 30 -7.70 -2.17 -1.35
CA LYS A 30 -9.14 -2.23 -1.02
C LYS A 30 -9.42 -3.05 0.23
N GLN A 31 -8.66 -4.12 0.46
CA GLN A 31 -8.80 -4.96 1.63
C GLN A 31 -8.37 -4.21 2.91
N GLN A 32 -7.28 -3.45 2.84
CA GLN A 32 -6.74 -2.74 4.00
C GLN A 32 -7.47 -1.43 4.31
N TYR A 33 -7.89 -0.68 3.27
CA TYR A 33 -8.43 0.68 3.44
C TYR A 33 -9.89 0.84 3.01
N GLY A 34 -10.53 -0.22 2.53
CA GLY A 34 -11.92 -0.24 2.10
C GLY A 34 -12.12 -0.07 0.59
N LYS A 35 -13.35 -0.33 0.13
CA LYS A 35 -13.70 -0.46 -1.30
C LYS A 35 -13.41 0.78 -2.16
N GLY A 36 -13.34 1.96 -1.55
CA GLY A 36 -13.04 3.22 -2.22
C GLY A 36 -11.56 3.42 -2.56
N ALA A 37 -10.67 2.61 -1.97
CA ALA A 37 -9.24 2.73 -2.26
C ALA A 37 -8.91 2.25 -3.67
N GLY A 38 -8.02 2.98 -4.33
CA GLY A 38 -7.31 2.52 -5.52
C GLY A 38 -5.99 1.86 -5.14
N GLY A 39 -5.40 1.13 -6.07
CA GLY A 39 -4.08 0.52 -5.88
C GLY A 39 -3.41 0.18 -7.20
N TYR A 40 -2.14 0.51 -7.33
CA TYR A 40 -1.30 0.17 -8.48
C TYR A 40 0.14 -0.05 -8.03
N CYS A 41 0.98 -0.58 -8.92
CA CYS A 41 2.39 -0.82 -8.61
C CYS A 41 3.26 0.38 -9.01
N TYR A 42 3.96 0.97 -8.04
CA TYR A 42 4.83 2.12 -8.24
C TYR A 42 6.19 1.88 -7.59
N ALA A 43 7.28 2.05 -8.34
CA ALA A 43 8.65 1.84 -7.85
C ALA A 43 8.80 0.52 -7.03
N PHE A 44 8.27 -0.56 -7.59
CA PHE A 44 8.28 -1.92 -7.01
C PHE A 44 7.52 -2.10 -5.69
N GLY A 45 6.63 -1.17 -5.33
CA GLY A 45 5.73 -1.30 -4.18
C GLY A 45 4.29 -0.93 -4.52
N CYS A 46 3.32 -1.54 -3.85
CA CYS A 46 1.92 -1.19 -4.01
C CYS A 46 1.63 0.21 -3.46
N TRP A 47 1.22 1.13 -4.33
CA TRP A 47 0.79 2.47 -3.99
C TRP A 47 -0.73 2.53 -3.95
N CYS A 48 -1.29 2.95 -2.82
CA CYS A 48 -2.72 3.06 -2.62
C CYS A 48 -3.16 4.52 -2.70
N THR A 49 -4.28 4.76 -3.38
CA THR A 49 -4.87 6.10 -3.59
C THR A 49 -6.27 6.18 -2.98
N HIS A 50 -6.82 7.39 -2.88
CA HIS A 50 -8.15 7.65 -2.31
C HIS A 50 -8.31 7.14 -0.87
N LEU A 51 -7.23 7.23 -0.08
CA LEU A 51 -7.24 6.81 1.32
C LEU A 51 -7.88 7.89 2.21
N TYR A 52 -8.55 7.43 3.27
CA TYR A 52 -9.01 8.28 4.38
C TYR A 52 -7.81 8.90 5.11
N GLU A 53 -7.99 10.06 5.74
CA GLU A 53 -6.89 10.88 6.26
C GLU A 53 -6.01 10.16 7.30
N GLN A 54 -6.61 9.29 8.13
CA GLN A 54 -5.92 8.54 9.18
C GLN A 54 -5.27 7.24 8.67
N ALA A 55 -5.37 6.90 7.38
CA ALA A 55 -4.82 5.66 6.84
C ALA A 55 -3.32 5.55 7.11
N VAL A 56 -2.89 4.43 7.69
CA VAL A 56 -1.47 4.19 8.00
C VAL A 56 -0.81 3.59 6.77
N VAL A 57 0.17 4.30 6.21
CA VAL A 57 0.94 3.90 5.02
C VAL A 57 2.42 3.79 5.38
N TRP A 58 3.23 3.16 4.51
CA TRP A 58 4.67 3.10 4.70
C TRP A 58 5.31 4.51 4.57
N PRO A 59 6.32 4.85 5.39
CA PRO A 59 6.92 4.02 6.44
C PRO A 59 6.10 4.03 7.75
N LEU A 60 6.16 2.91 8.50
CA LEU A 60 5.61 2.87 9.85
C LEU A 60 6.53 3.61 10.83
N PRO A 61 5.98 4.43 11.75
CA PRO A 61 6.77 5.02 12.82
C PRO A 61 7.44 3.93 13.67
N LYS A 62 8.74 4.09 13.93
CA LYS A 62 9.53 3.20 14.81
C LYS A 62 9.55 1.72 14.40
N LYS A 63 9.22 1.39 13.14
CA LYS A 63 9.32 0.02 12.62
C LYS A 63 9.93 0.03 11.23
N THR A 64 11.16 -0.47 11.14
CA THR A 64 11.85 -0.70 9.88
C THR A 64 11.36 -2.01 9.24
N CYS A 65 11.47 -2.12 7.93
CA CYS A 65 11.19 -3.37 7.21
C CYS A 65 12.19 -4.45 7.64
N ASN A 66 11.69 -5.54 8.25
CA ASN A 66 12.42 -6.73 8.66
C ASN A 66 11.49 -7.95 8.68
#